data_AF-A0A9E0V474-F1
#
_entry.id   AF-A0A9E0V474-F1
#
_cell.length_a   1.000
_cell.length_b   1.000
_cell.length_c   1.000
_cell.angle_alpha   90.00
_cell.angle_beta   90.00
_cell.angle_gamma   90.00
#
_symmetry.space_group_name_H-M   'P 1'
#
loop_
_entity.id
_entity.type
_entity.pdbx_description
1 polymer ?
#
loop_
_entity_poly.entity_id
_entity_poly.type
_entity_poly.pdbx_seq_one_letter_code
_entity_poly.pdbx_strand_id
1 'polypeptide(L)' 'RNLTQEELGELVGVKKAQISKIENSTTDARFTTILKVFEALGAKVNFNVELNKRKTAY' A
#
# COMPACT_ATOMS: atom_id res chain seq x y z
N ARG A 1 -3.20 -17.30 -3.60
CA ARG A 1 -4.61 -16.90 -3.36
C ARG A 1 -4.93 -15.87 -4.42
N ASN A 2 -5.74 -16.21 -5.42
CA ASN A 2 -5.98 -15.34 -6.59
C ASN A 2 -7.31 -14.63 -6.40
N LEU A 3 -7.28 -13.48 -5.72
CA LEU A 3 -8.44 -12.59 -5.61
C LEU A 3 -8.42 -11.64 -6.80
N THR A 4 -9.58 -11.44 -7.41
CA THR A 4 -9.78 -10.37 -8.38
C THR A 4 -9.69 -9.01 -7.68
N GLN A 5 -9.41 -7.94 -8.43
CA GLN A 5 -9.40 -6.57 -7.89
C GLN A 5 -10.74 -6.16 -7.27
N GLU A 6 -11.83 -6.78 -7.73
CA GLU A 6 -13.19 -6.54 -7.23
C GLU A 6 -13.37 -7.16 -5.85
N GLU A 7 -13.02 -8.44 -5.71
CA GLU A 7 -13.02 -9.16 -4.42
C GLU A 7 -12.04 -8.54 -3.42
N LEU A 8 -10.88 -8.07 -3.89
CA LEU A 8 -9.93 -7.34 -3.06
C LEU A 8 -10.51 -5.99 -2.60
N GLY A 9 -11.23 -5.29 -3.49
CA GLY A 9 -11.91 -4.04 -3.16
C GLY A 9 -12.99 -4.23 -2.09
N GLU A 10 -13.80 -5.27 -2.21
CA GLU A 10 -14.83 -5.63 -1.22
C GLU A 10 -14.22 -5.99 0.14
N LEU A 11 -13.18 -6.82 0.15
CA LEU A 11 -12.50 -7.26 1.37
C LEU A 11 -11.86 -6.08 2.14
N VAL A 12 -11.34 -5.09 1.42
CA VAL A 12 -10.62 -3.94 1.97
C VAL A 12 -11.54 -2.74 2.22
N GLY A 13 -12.78 -2.77 1.72
CA GLY A 13 -13.73 -1.66 1.82
C GLY A 13 -13.36 -0.46 0.94
N VAL A 14 -12.74 -0.72 -0.23
CA VAL A 14 -12.31 0.32 -1.18
C VAL A 14 -12.80 0.00 -2.59
N LYS A 15 -13.10 1.03 -3.39
CA LYS A 15 -13.63 0.84 -4.74
C LYS A 15 -12.53 0.29 -5.67
N LYS A 16 -12.91 -0.55 -6.65
CA LYS A 16 -12.03 -1.08 -7.71
C LYS A 16 -11.12 -0.02 -8.35
N ALA A 17 -11.66 1.18 -8.62
CA ALA A 17 -10.90 2.30 -9.17
C ALA A 17 -9.75 2.80 -8.27
N GLN A 18 -9.85 2.63 -6.94
CA GLN A 18 -8.77 2.96 -6.00
C GLN A 18 -7.70 1.86 -5.97
N ILE A 19 -8.08 0.59 -6.07
CA ILE A 19 -7.12 -0.53 -6.22
C ILE A 19 -6.31 -0.37 -7.51
N SER A 20 -7.00 -0.13 -8.64
CA SER A 20 -6.36 0.09 -9.94
C SER A 20 -5.36 1.26 -9.93
N LYS A 21 -5.62 2.32 -9.14
CA LYS A 21 -4.68 3.43 -8.96
C LYS A 21 -3.46 3.05 -8.11
N ILE A 22 -3.62 2.23 -7.08
CA ILE A 22 -2.50 1.77 -6.24
C ILE A 22 -1.57 0.86 -7.05
N GLU A 23 -2.15 0.04 -7.93
CA GLU A 23 -1.38 -0.87 -8.80
C GLU A 23 -0.74 -0.17 -10.00
N ASN A 24 -1.40 0.84 -10.59
CA ASN A 24 -0.91 1.54 -11.79
C ASN A 24 -0.19 2.88 -11.52
N SER A 25 -0.21 3.42 -10.30
CA SER A 25 0.49 4.67 -9.95
C SER A 25 1.31 4.47 -8.68
N THR A 26 2.57 4.12 -8.89
CA THR A 26 3.62 3.90 -7.88
C THR A 26 3.96 5.14 -7.06
N THR A 27 3.42 6.32 -7.39
CA THR A 27 3.82 7.62 -6.83
C THR A 27 2.82 8.23 -5.84
N ASP A 28 1.57 7.76 -5.76
CA ASP A 28 0.50 8.43 -4.98
C ASP A 28 -0.42 7.47 -4.20
N ALA A 29 0.04 6.23 -3.99
CA ALA A 29 -0.65 5.30 -3.11
C ALA A 29 -0.46 5.75 -1.65
N ARG A 30 -1.52 6.32 -1.04
CA ARG A 30 -1.51 6.65 0.39
C ARG A 30 -1.18 5.40 1.19
N PHE A 31 -0.18 5.48 2.08
CA PHE A 31 0.19 4.41 3.00
C PHE A 31 -1.03 3.83 3.74
N THR A 32 -2.00 4.68 4.09
CA THR A 32 -3.26 4.27 4.71
C THR A 32 -4.03 3.24 3.91
N THR A 33 -4.02 3.33 2.58
CA THR A 33 -4.76 2.40 1.72
C THR A 33 -4.01 1.09 1.58
N ILE A 34 -2.69 1.14 1.43
CA ILE A 34 -1.83 -0.04 1.39
C ILE A 34 -1.91 -0.83 2.71
N LEU A 35 -1.91 -0.13 3.86
CA LEU A 35 -2.04 -0.75 5.18
C LEU A 35 -3.38 -1.44 5.37
N LYS A 36 -4.49 -0.82 4.95
CA LYS A 36 -5.83 -1.44 4.99
C LYS A 36 -5.90 -2.71 4.16
N VAL A 37 -5.24 -2.76 3.00
CA VAL A 37 -5.14 -3.96 2.17
C VAL A 37 -4.45 -5.09 2.95
N PHE A 38 -3.29 -4.81 3.54
CA PHE A 38 -2.54 -5.81 4.30
C PHE A 38 -3.27 -6.27 5.57
N GLU A 39 -3.95 -5.37 6.27
CA GLU A 39 -4.80 -5.69 7.42
C GLU A 39 -5.94 -6.64 7.04
N ALA A 40 -6.66 -6.34 5.95
CA ALA A 40 -7.76 -7.18 5.46
C ALA A 40 -7.29 -8.56 4.96
N LEU A 41 -6.04 -8.67 4.53
CA LEU A 41 -5.41 -9.93 4.15
C LEU A 41 -4.83 -10.71 5.35
N GLY A 42 -4.88 -10.16 6.56
CA GLY A 42 -4.29 -10.75 7.78
C GLY A 42 -2.76 -10.76 7.76
N ALA A 43 -2.14 -9.86 6.98
CA ALA A 43 -0.70 -9.81 6.81
C ALA A 43 -0.05 -8.88 7.86
N LYS A 44 1.03 -9.33 8.48
CA LYS A 44 1.87 -8.50 9.35
C LYS A 44 2.81 -7.64 8.49
N VAL A 45 2.71 -6.33 8.62
CA VAL A 45 3.56 -5.37 7.90
C VAL A 45 4.69 -4.89 8.81
N ASN A 46 5.93 -4.91 8.32
CA ASN A 46 7.09 -4.34 9.01
C ASN A 46 7.73 -3.29 8.11
N PHE A 47 7.97 -2.09 8.63
CA PHE A 47 8.66 -1.02 7.90
C PHE A 47 10.08 -0.85 8.44
N ASN A 48 11.05 -0.80 7.53
CA ASN A 48 12.40 -0.37 7.83
C ASN A 48 12.66 0.93 7.06
N VAL A 49 13.14 1.96 7.76
CA VAL A 49 13.48 3.24 7.17
C VAL A 49 14.96 3.46 7.36
N GLU A 50 15.69 3.57 6.24
CA GLU A 50 17.10 3.92 6.26
C GLU A 50 17.28 5.40 5.94
N LEU A 51 17.97 6.12 6.83
CA LEU A 51 18.31 7.51 6.61
C LEU A 51 19.60 7.58 5.78
N ASN A 52 19.53 8.18 4.60
CA ASN A 52 20.71 8.50 3.82
C ASN A 52 21.56 9.50 4.60
N LYS A 53 22.77 9.09 5.01
CA LYS A 53 23.76 9.98 5.64
C LYS A 53 24.25 11.01 4.61
N ARG A 54 23.49 12.09 4.39
CA ARG A 54 24.04 13.29 3.77
C ARG A 54 24.87 14.00 4.83
N LYS A 55 26.20 14.04 4.65
CA LYS A 55 27.05 15.02 5.35
C LYS A 55 26.52 16.39 4.99
N THR A 56 25.76 17.02 5.87
CA THR A 56 25.58 18.47 5.83
C THR A 56 26.92 19.07 6.22
N ALA A 57 27.65 19.58 5.22
CA ALA A 57 28.70 20.54 5.47
C ALA A 57 28.02 21.79 6.05
N TYR A 58 28.31 22.09 7.31
CA TYR A 58 28.09 23.41 7.90
C TYR A 58 29.09 24.40 7.32
#